data_AF-A0A0C7MY01-F1
#
_entry.id   AF-A0A0C7MY01-F1
#
_cell.length_a   1.000
_cell.length_b   1.000
_cell.length_c   1.000
_cell.angle_alpha   90.00
_cell.angle_beta   90.00
_cell.angle_gamma   90.00
#
_symmetry.space_group_name_H-M   'P 1'
#
loop_
_entity.id
_entity.type
_entity.pdbx_description
1 polymer ?
#
loop_
_entity_poly.entity_id
_entity_poly.type
_entity_poly.pdbx_seq_one_letter_code
_entity_poly.pdbx_strand_id
1 'polypeptide(L)'
;MSQNKDSQYYKQALEEYQELSKEDEDEWDSRIDKTGCYVENMALQLCHAETNDWRQCMAEMALFRECWQNKGNSDRVSTVDRK
;
A
#
# COMPACT_ATOMS: atom_id res chain seq x y z
N MET A 1 -14.75 -3.53 -11.05
CA MET A 1 -13.39 -2.93 -11.12
C MET A 1 -12.38 -3.96 -10.64
N SER A 2 -12.19 -5.05 -11.39
CA SER A 2 -11.50 -6.26 -10.92
C SER A 2 -10.12 -6.48 -11.58
N GLN A 3 -9.53 -5.46 -12.21
CA GLN A 3 -8.41 -5.64 -13.16
C GLN A 3 -7.05 -5.11 -12.68
N ASN A 4 -6.91 -4.64 -11.44
CA ASN A 4 -5.65 -4.01 -10.99
C ASN A 4 -4.71 -4.92 -10.19
N LYS A 5 -5.17 -6.10 -9.74
CA LYS A 5 -4.28 -7.06 -9.07
C LYS A 5 -3.30 -7.74 -10.03
N ASP A 6 -3.53 -7.59 -11.33
CA ASP A 6 -2.65 -8.11 -12.38
C ASP A 6 -1.57 -7.12 -12.82
N SER A 7 -1.55 -5.89 -12.28
CA SER A 7 -0.56 -4.89 -12.63
C SER A 7 0.85 -5.35 -12.27
N GLN A 8 1.86 -4.89 -13.02
CA GLN A 8 3.26 -5.21 -12.72
C GLN A 8 3.64 -4.78 -11.30
N TYR A 9 3.13 -3.63 -10.86
CA TYR A 9 3.36 -3.08 -9.53
C TYR A 9 2.79 -3.98 -8.43
N TYR A 10 1.59 -4.54 -8.63
CA TYR A 10 0.96 -5.42 -7.64
C TYR A 10 1.71 -6.76 -7.52
N LYS A 11 2.18 -7.31 -8.64
CA LYS A 11 3.00 -8.54 -8.65
C LYS A 11 4.33 -8.33 -7.95
N GLN A 12 5.02 -7.25 -8.28
CA GLN A 12 6.28 -6.88 -7.62
C GLN A 12 6.06 -6.64 -6.11
N ALA A 13 4.99 -5.97 -5.72
CA ALA A 13 4.65 -5.76 -4.31
C ALA A 13 4.38 -7.06 -3.54
N LEU A 14 3.82 -8.09 -4.20
CA LEU A 14 3.64 -9.42 -3.61
C LEU A 14 4.96 -10.14 -3.38
N GLU A 15 5.88 -10.04 -4.34
CA GLU A 15 7.23 -10.61 -4.22
C GLU A 15 7.99 -9.94 -3.08
N GLU A 16 7.96 -8.59 -3.02
CA GLU A 16 8.58 -7.83 -1.94
C GLU A 16 8.03 -8.22 -0.56
N TYR A 17 6.71 -8.36 -0.44
CA TYR A 17 6.07 -8.77 0.82
C TYR A 17 6.46 -10.20 1.24
N GLN A 18 6.73 -11.10 0.29
CA GLN A 18 7.22 -12.45 0.60
C GLN A 18 8.66 -12.42 1.11
N GLU A 19 9.51 -11.56 0.56
CA GLU A 19 10.89 -11.40 1.02
C GLU A 19 10.96 -10.70 2.39
N LEU A 20 10.03 -9.78 2.71
CA LEU A 20 9.92 -9.17 4.04
C LEU A 20 9.88 -10.20 5.17
N SER A 21 9.25 -11.36 4.94
CA SER A 21 9.16 -12.45 5.94
C SER A 21 10.49 -13.17 6.22
N LYS A 22 11.52 -12.93 5.40
CA LYS A 22 12.83 -13.58 5.48
C LYS A 22 13.93 -12.65 6.00
N GLU A 23 13.67 -11.35 6.06
CA GLU A 23 14.62 -10.31 6.51
C GLU A 23 14.16 -9.66 7.83
N ASP A 24 15.04 -8.89 8.46
CA ASP A 24 14.68 -8.09 9.64
C ASP A 24 13.81 -6.90 9.20
N GLU A 25 12.51 -6.98 9.50
CA GLU A 25 11.51 -5.96 9.17
C GLU A 25 11.89 -4.58 9.77
N ASP A 26 11.98 -3.55 8.92
CA ASP A 26 12.26 -2.19 9.40
C ASP A 26 11.03 -1.59 10.12
N GLU A 27 11.23 -0.49 10.84
CA GLU A 27 10.14 0.12 11.62
C GLU A 27 8.96 0.59 10.74
N TRP A 28 9.24 1.01 9.50
CA TRP A 28 8.24 1.48 8.55
C TRP A 28 7.46 0.30 7.97
N ASP A 29 8.14 -0.74 7.52
CA ASP A 29 7.52 -1.95 7.02
C ASP A 29 6.63 -2.59 8.08
N SER A 30 7.10 -2.66 9.33
CA SER A 30 6.30 -3.17 10.45
C SER A 30 5.06 -2.36 10.75
N ARG A 31 5.08 -1.05 10.49
CA ARG A 31 3.89 -0.20 10.65
C ARG A 31 2.89 -0.46 9.53
N ILE A 32 3.36 -0.68 8.31
CA ILE A 32 2.53 -0.94 7.14
C ILE A 32 1.97 -2.37 7.18
N ASP A 33 2.75 -3.39 7.56
CA ASP A 33 2.26 -4.77 7.73
C ASP A 33 1.12 -4.83 8.75
N LYS A 34 1.25 -4.11 9.87
CA LYS A 34 0.20 -3.94 10.89
C LYS A 34 -1.10 -3.29 10.37
N THR A 35 -1.12 -2.73 9.16
CA THR A 35 -2.36 -2.24 8.51
C THR A 35 -3.08 -3.35 7.76
N GLY A 36 -2.39 -4.45 7.43
CA GLY A 36 -2.88 -5.52 6.57
C GLY A 36 -3.05 -5.13 5.10
N CYS A 37 -2.44 -4.03 4.67
CA CYS A 37 -2.52 -3.47 3.31
C CYS A 37 -1.15 -3.19 2.69
N TYR A 38 -0.13 -3.98 3.08
CA TYR A 38 1.24 -3.78 2.62
C TYR A 38 1.36 -3.85 1.10
N VAL A 39 0.78 -4.89 0.49
CA VAL A 39 0.87 -5.12 -0.95
C VAL A 39 0.26 -3.96 -1.74
N GLU A 40 -0.94 -3.50 -1.37
CA GLU A 40 -1.57 -2.37 -2.04
C GLU A 40 -0.83 -1.05 -1.82
N ASN A 41 -0.24 -0.84 -0.64
CA ASN A 41 0.59 0.32 -0.36
C ASN A 41 1.86 0.32 -1.22
N MET A 42 2.58 -0.80 -1.24
CA MET A 42 3.81 -0.95 -2.00
C MET A 42 3.56 -0.84 -3.50
N ALA A 43 2.49 -1.44 -4.03
CA ALA A 43 2.11 -1.31 -5.44
C ALA A 43 1.88 0.16 -5.84
N LEU A 44 1.23 0.94 -4.97
CA LEU A 44 1.01 2.36 -5.16
C LEU A 44 2.33 3.15 -5.16
N GLN A 45 3.24 2.86 -4.22
CA GLN A 45 4.58 3.48 -4.18
C GLN A 45 5.41 3.16 -5.42
N LEU A 46 5.42 1.90 -5.87
CA LEU A 46 6.13 1.46 -7.07
C LEU A 46 5.64 2.19 -8.32
N CYS A 47 4.32 2.32 -8.49
CA CYS A 47 3.76 3.09 -9.59
C CYS A 47 4.23 4.55 -9.58
N HIS A 48 4.22 5.19 -8.41
CA HIS A 48 4.68 6.57 -8.30
C HIS A 48 6.20 6.70 -8.48
N ALA A 49 6.98 5.74 -8.03
CA ALA A 49 8.43 5.72 -8.24
C ALA A 49 8.79 5.65 -9.73
N GLU A 50 8.04 4.87 -10.52
CA GLU A 50 8.24 4.76 -11.98
C GLU A 50 7.72 6.00 -12.72
N THR A 51 6.50 6.44 -12.42
CA THR A 51 5.81 7.49 -13.20
C THR A 51 6.09 8.91 -12.72
N ASN A 52 6.47 9.06 -11.45
CA ASN A 52 6.57 10.32 -10.72
C ASN A 52 5.30 11.19 -10.81
N ASP A 53 4.14 10.57 -11.03
CA ASP A 53 2.83 11.25 -11.10
C ASP A 53 1.72 10.37 -10.54
N TRP A 54 1.23 10.73 -9.35
CA TRP A 54 0.13 10.04 -8.68
C TRP A 54 -1.15 9.94 -9.50
N ARG A 55 -1.38 10.84 -10.46
CA ARG A 55 -2.56 10.81 -11.35
C ARG A 55 -2.56 9.60 -12.28
N GLN A 56 -1.40 9.02 -12.57
CA GLN A 56 -1.27 7.82 -13.38
C GLN A 56 -1.50 6.54 -12.55
N CYS A 57 -1.46 6.64 -11.21
CA CYS A 57 -1.58 5.53 -10.25
C CYS A 57 -2.96 5.46 -9.59
N MET A 58 -4.01 5.99 -10.24
CA MET A 58 -5.38 5.98 -9.69
C MET A 58 -5.91 4.56 -9.47
N ALA A 59 -5.44 3.62 -10.29
CA ALA A 59 -5.75 2.21 -10.21
C ALA A 59 -5.26 1.57 -8.89
N GLU A 60 -3.98 1.75 -8.58
CA GLU A 60 -3.33 1.30 -7.35
C GLU A 60 -3.89 2.05 -6.13
N MET A 61 -4.18 3.35 -6.27
CA MET A 61 -4.78 4.15 -5.20
C MET A 61 -6.16 3.65 -4.82
N ALA A 62 -6.98 3.23 -5.80
CA ALA A 62 -8.29 2.64 -5.53
C ALA A 62 -8.17 1.32 -4.75
N LEU A 63 -7.22 0.46 -5.12
CA LEU A 63 -6.96 -0.79 -4.39
C LEU A 63 -6.52 -0.53 -2.95
N PHE A 64 -5.58 0.40 -2.74
CA PHE A 64 -5.10 0.74 -1.40
C PHE A 64 -6.23 1.30 -0.53
N ARG A 65 -7.06 2.18 -1.09
CA ARG A 65 -8.24 2.73 -0.39
C ARG A 65 -9.24 1.63 -0.02
N GLU A 66 -9.54 0.71 -0.94
CA GLU A 66 -10.45 -0.41 -0.67
C GLU A 66 -9.91 -1.31 0.44
N CYS A 67 -8.62 -1.67 0.39
CA CYS A 67 -7.98 -2.44 1.46
C CYS A 67 -8.06 -1.70 2.80
N TRP A 68 -7.72 -0.41 2.82
CA TRP A 68 -7.72 0.40 4.03
C TRP A 68 -9.08 0.42 4.72
N GLN A 69 -10.15 0.59 3.93
CA GLN A 69 -11.52 0.56 4.43
C GLN A 69 -11.91 -0.83 4.94
N ASN A 70 -11.60 -1.88 4.19
CA ASN A 70 -11.94 -3.27 4.56
C ASN A 70 -11.20 -3.74 5.83
N LYS A 71 -10.00 -3.24 6.08
CA LYS A 71 -9.22 -3.53 7.29
C LYS A 71 -9.58 -2.65 8.49
N GLY A 72 -10.52 -1.72 8.34
CA GLY A 72 -10.97 -0.84 9.42
C GLY A 72 -9.91 0.18 9.86
N ASN A 73 -9.00 0.57 8.96
CA ASN A 73 -7.87 1.41 9.32
C ASN A 73 -8.22 2.91 9.48
N SER A 74 -9.49 3.30 9.33
CA SER A 74 -9.96 4.69 9.49
C SER A 74 -9.59 5.29 10.86
N ASP A 75 -9.64 4.50 11.92
CA ASP A 75 -9.37 4.98 13.28
C ASP A 75 -7.88 5.21 13.55
N ARG A 76 -7.00 4.75 12.65
CA ARG A 76 -5.54 4.97 12.75
C ARG A 76 -5.13 6.41 12.43
N VAL A 77 -6.04 7.20 11.86
CA VAL A 77 -5.80 8.58 11.41
C VAL A 77 -6.81 9.54 12.03
N SER A 78 -6.62 9.88 13.31
CA SER A 78 -7.39 10.95 13.95
C SER A 78 -6.89 12.32 13.50
N THR A 79 -7.79 13.22 13.10
CA THR A 79 -7.45 14.64 12.92
C THR A 79 -7.11 15.25 14.27
N VAL A 80 -5.90 15.79 14.41
CA VAL A 80 -5.49 16.54 15.61
C VAL A 80 -5.67 18.02 15.33
N ASP A 81 -6.60 18.66 16.01
CA ASP A 81 -6.70 20.12 16.01
C ASP A 81 -5.49 20.70 16.75
N ARG A 82 -4.57 21.31 15.99
CA ARG A 82 -3.43 22.03 16.57
C ARG A 82 -3.96 23.36 17.13
N LYS A 83 -3.87 23.52 18.46
CA LYS A 83 -4.18 24.77 19.17
C LYS A 83 -3.18 25.86 18.85
#